data_AF-A0A7J6NAV0-F1
#
_entry.id   AF-A0A7J6NAV0-F1
#
_cell.length_a   1.000
_cell.length_b   1.000
_cell.length_c   1.000
_cell.angle_alpha   90.00
_cell.angle_beta   90.00
_cell.angle_gamma   90.00
#
_symmetry.space_group_name_H-M   'P 1'
#
loop_
_entity.id
_entity.type
_entity.pdbx_description
1 polymer ?
#
loop_
_entity_poly.entity_id
_entity_poly.type
_entity_poly.pdbx_seq_one_letter_code
_entity_poly.pdbx_strand_id
1 'polypeptide(L)'
;VGVKSAIEMAAKYDLPLVRTHHMESHMLVTRKPDPAAASASRPEFPFVTLLVSGGHNMAVLTKGMGDHVILGSTLDDSVGECFDKVARLLDIHDVPGGPVLEKLASQGNPRACLRELAKPLAKTRDLELKNGCDFSFAGLKTSMRQLIEGGKYSKPDMAATFQKRCVDHLVERAGRAIDWAMDLDGGIKDLVVAGGVAANMTVRSSMQELAKEKGLTLHCPPTRLCTDNGTMVAWNAIEHLKKGLYERAPCAAESAEKFVEVRPRWPLGPRDDRCKGRDNAEGGRKARKRPQPEEPSEEQLREIKRVAAEVRIS
;
A
#
# COMPACT_ATOMS: atom_id res chain seq x y z
N VAL A 1 -0.47 -9.93 -20.67
CA VAL A 1 -0.03 -8.85 -21.60
C VAL A 1 1.28 -8.24 -21.13
N GLY A 2 1.31 -7.44 -20.06
CA GLY A 2 2.53 -6.72 -19.64
C GLY A 2 3.79 -7.58 -19.46
N VAL A 3 3.67 -8.75 -18.82
CA VAL A 3 4.81 -9.68 -18.64
C VAL A 3 5.38 -10.18 -19.97
N LYS A 4 4.52 -10.53 -20.93
CA LYS A 4 4.96 -10.97 -22.27
C LYS A 4 5.74 -9.86 -22.98
N SER A 5 5.20 -8.64 -22.99
CA SER A 5 5.88 -7.49 -23.59
C SER A 5 7.22 -7.17 -22.92
N ALA A 6 7.32 -7.31 -21.59
CA ALA A 6 8.57 -7.11 -20.87
C ALA A 6 9.63 -8.16 -21.24
N ILE A 7 9.24 -9.43 -21.37
CA ILE A 7 10.16 -10.52 -21.77
C ILE A 7 10.63 -10.32 -23.22
N GLU A 8 9.72 -10.03 -24.15
CA GLU A 8 10.06 -9.79 -25.56
C GLU A 8 11.03 -8.61 -25.72
N MET A 9 10.80 -7.52 -24.97
CA MET A 9 11.69 -6.37 -24.97
C MET A 9 13.06 -6.70 -24.37
N ALA A 10 13.09 -7.38 -23.23
CA ALA A 10 14.35 -7.74 -22.58
C ALA A 10 15.18 -8.72 -23.43
N ALA A 11 14.54 -9.70 -24.06
CA ALA A 11 15.20 -10.65 -24.97
C ALA A 11 15.72 -9.96 -26.25
N LYS A 12 14.94 -9.04 -26.83
CA LYS A 12 15.33 -8.32 -28.06
C LYS A 12 16.57 -7.45 -27.86
N TYR A 13 16.70 -6.82 -26.70
CA TYR A 13 17.76 -5.84 -26.42
C TYR A 13 18.84 -6.37 -25.46
N ASP A 14 18.82 -7.66 -25.14
CA ASP A 14 19.73 -8.30 -24.17
C ASP A 14 19.80 -7.55 -22.82
N LEU A 15 18.62 -7.17 -22.31
CA LEU A 15 18.49 -6.42 -21.07
C LEU A 15 18.18 -7.34 -19.88
N PRO A 16 18.62 -6.97 -18.66
CA PRO A 16 18.18 -7.65 -17.46
C PRO A 16 16.67 -7.53 -17.25
N LEU A 17 16.05 -8.56 -16.69
CA LEU A 17 14.64 -8.61 -16.35
C LEU A 17 14.48 -8.70 -14.83
N VAL A 18 13.68 -7.81 -14.26
CA VAL A 18 13.38 -7.79 -12.81
C VAL A 18 11.91 -8.09 -12.60
N ARG A 19 11.64 -9.05 -11.70
CA ARG A 19 10.28 -9.34 -11.24
C ARG A 19 9.99 -8.53 -9.99
N THR A 20 9.03 -7.62 -10.06
CA THR A 20 8.66 -6.73 -8.96
C THR A 20 7.30 -7.10 -8.38
N HIS A 21 7.16 -7.06 -7.06
CA HIS A 21 5.87 -7.23 -6.41
C HIS A 21 5.07 -5.92 -6.48
N HIS A 22 3.77 -6.00 -6.81
CA HIS A 22 2.91 -4.81 -6.97
C HIS A 22 2.82 -3.98 -5.68
N MET A 23 2.47 -4.61 -4.55
CA MET A 23 2.40 -3.90 -3.25
C MET A 23 3.74 -3.34 -2.79
N GLU A 24 4.84 -4.08 -2.95
CA GLU A 24 6.21 -3.58 -2.68
C GLU A 24 6.53 -2.34 -3.53
N SER A 25 6.02 -2.28 -4.76
CA SER A 25 6.22 -1.11 -5.63
C SER A 25 5.53 0.14 -5.06
N HIS A 26 4.31 0.01 -4.54
CA HIS A 26 3.62 1.08 -3.82
C HIS A 26 4.41 1.57 -2.59
N MET A 27 5.05 0.65 -1.86
CA MET A 27 5.83 1.00 -0.68
C MET A 27 7.10 1.76 -1.07
N LEU A 28 7.89 1.19 -1.98
CA LEU A 28 9.23 1.67 -2.29
C LEU A 28 9.26 2.91 -3.18
N VAL A 29 8.18 3.24 -3.90
CA VAL A 29 8.13 4.49 -4.68
C VAL A 29 8.34 5.73 -3.82
N THR A 30 8.08 5.66 -2.51
CA THR A 30 8.37 6.74 -1.54
C THR A 30 9.85 7.01 -1.35
N ARG A 31 10.72 6.04 -1.67
CA ARG A 31 12.18 6.17 -1.63
C ARG A 31 12.74 6.76 -2.93
N LYS A 32 11.91 6.97 -3.96
CA LYS A 32 12.31 7.60 -5.21
C LYS A 32 12.76 9.04 -4.93
N PRO A 33 13.98 9.44 -5.33
CA PRO A 33 14.39 10.83 -5.29
C PRO A 33 13.40 11.71 -6.02
N ASP A 34 12.99 12.79 -5.37
CA ASP A 34 12.23 13.86 -5.97
C ASP A 34 13.15 15.08 -6.13
N PRO A 35 13.53 15.46 -7.37
CA PRO A 35 14.35 16.64 -7.61
C PRO A 35 13.73 17.92 -7.03
N ALA A 36 12.39 18.00 -6.94
CA ALA A 36 11.70 19.14 -6.37
C ALA A 36 11.73 19.16 -4.83
N ALA A 37 12.12 18.05 -4.19
CA ALA A 37 12.24 17.91 -2.76
C ALA A 37 13.62 17.34 -2.38
N ALA A 38 14.68 17.93 -2.94
CA ALA A 38 16.06 17.47 -2.75
C ALA A 38 16.52 17.40 -1.28
N SER A 39 15.84 18.11 -0.36
CA SER A 39 16.09 18.07 1.08
C SER A 39 15.16 17.14 1.87
N ALA A 40 14.19 16.48 1.23
CA ALA A 40 13.31 15.54 1.91
C ALA A 40 14.09 14.27 2.28
N SER A 41 13.98 13.85 3.55
CA SER A 41 14.49 12.56 3.98
C SER A 41 13.76 11.44 3.24
N ARG A 42 14.47 10.36 2.94
CA ARG A 42 13.88 9.13 2.40
C ARG A 42 13.66 8.17 3.56
N PRO A 43 12.60 7.35 3.54
CA PRO A 43 12.40 6.36 4.58
C PRO A 43 13.51 5.31 4.50
N GLU A 44 14.17 5.03 5.62
CA GLU A 44 15.23 4.02 5.71
C GLU A 44 14.72 2.75 6.37
N PHE A 45 15.23 1.60 5.96
CA PHE A 45 14.87 0.33 6.58
C PHE A 45 15.44 0.24 8.00
N PRO A 46 14.73 -0.36 8.97
CA PRO A 46 13.36 -0.86 8.86
C PRO A 46 12.32 0.26 9.01
N PHE A 47 11.19 0.15 8.30
CA PHE A 47 10.07 1.09 8.42
C PHE A 47 8.71 0.38 8.40
N VAL A 48 7.69 1.03 8.95
CA VAL A 48 6.30 0.54 8.89
C VAL A 48 5.62 1.16 7.69
N THR A 49 4.90 0.35 6.91
CA THR A 49 4.09 0.84 5.79
C THR A 49 2.62 0.55 6.01
N LEU A 50 1.79 1.58 5.84
CA LEU A 50 0.34 1.46 5.70
C LEU A 50 -0.04 1.56 4.22
N LEU A 51 -0.45 0.44 3.64
CA LEU A 51 -0.93 0.35 2.25
C LEU A 51 -2.45 0.48 2.23
N VAL A 52 -2.93 1.62 1.73
CA VAL A 52 -4.37 1.95 1.64
C VAL A 52 -4.75 2.28 0.20
N SER A 53 -5.34 1.31 -0.49
CA SER A 53 -5.75 1.41 -1.89
C SER A 53 -7.22 1.06 -2.08
N GLY A 54 -7.69 1.05 -3.33
CA GLY A 54 -9.03 0.57 -3.70
C GLY A 54 -9.26 -0.91 -3.40
N GLY A 55 -8.20 -1.73 -3.32
CA GLY A 55 -8.31 -3.18 -3.12
C GLY A 55 -7.61 -3.74 -1.89
N HIS A 56 -6.83 -2.92 -1.19
CA HIS A 56 -5.96 -3.40 -0.10
C HIS A 56 -5.92 -2.41 1.05
N ASN A 57 -5.99 -2.97 2.26
CA ASN A 57 -5.61 -2.34 3.51
C ASN A 57 -4.62 -3.28 4.19
N MET A 58 -3.35 -2.89 4.27
CA MET A 58 -2.34 -3.70 4.95
C MET A 58 -1.43 -2.81 5.79
N ALA A 59 -1.05 -3.30 6.95
CA ALA A 59 0.05 -2.77 7.75
C ALA A 59 1.22 -3.76 7.67
N VAL A 60 2.39 -3.27 7.27
CA VAL A 60 3.54 -4.11 6.92
C VAL A 60 4.80 -3.55 7.58
N LEU A 61 5.54 -4.39 8.30
CA LEU A 61 6.91 -4.11 8.69
C LEU A 61 7.83 -4.43 7.51
N THR A 62 8.57 -3.43 7.05
CA THR A 62 9.48 -3.52 5.92
C THR A 62 10.91 -3.50 6.43
N LYS A 63 11.56 -4.67 6.47
CA LYS A 63 12.92 -4.81 7.00
C LYS A 63 13.99 -4.59 5.93
N GLY A 64 13.62 -4.78 4.67
CA GLY A 64 14.50 -4.59 3.53
C GLY A 64 13.79 -4.92 2.22
N MET A 65 14.56 -4.88 1.14
CA MET A 65 14.08 -5.28 -0.19
C MET A 65 13.66 -6.76 -0.17
N GLY A 66 12.39 -7.04 -0.44
CA GLY A 66 11.84 -8.40 -0.38
C GLY A 66 11.65 -9.03 0.99
N ASP A 67 11.95 -8.30 2.07
CA ASP A 67 11.78 -8.77 3.45
C ASP A 67 10.69 -7.96 4.15
N HIS A 68 9.49 -8.52 4.13
CA HIS A 68 8.25 -7.89 4.56
C HIS A 68 7.51 -8.80 5.53
N VAL A 69 7.03 -8.27 6.65
CA VAL A 69 6.16 -8.97 7.59
C VAL A 69 4.82 -8.27 7.66
N ILE A 70 3.74 -8.98 7.35
CA ILE A 70 2.38 -8.44 7.41
C ILE A 70 1.90 -8.48 8.86
N LEU A 71 1.64 -7.30 9.42
CA LEU A 71 1.18 -7.10 10.80
C LEU A 71 -0.34 -7.08 10.91
N GLY A 72 -1.01 -6.63 9.85
CA GLY A 72 -2.46 -6.60 9.74
C GLY A 72 -2.92 -6.51 8.29
N SER A 73 -4.07 -7.10 7.97
CA SER A 73 -4.69 -7.00 6.64
C SER A 73 -6.20 -6.74 6.76
N THR A 74 -6.86 -6.56 5.63
CA THR A 74 -8.32 -6.45 5.56
C THR A 74 -8.98 -7.77 5.94
N LEU A 75 -10.05 -7.71 6.74
CA LEU A 75 -10.92 -8.85 7.07
C LEU A 75 -12.07 -8.96 6.07
N ASP A 76 -12.49 -7.82 5.52
CA ASP A 76 -13.60 -7.70 4.59
C ASP A 76 -13.23 -6.75 3.45
N ASP A 77 -13.85 -5.57 3.37
CA ASP A 77 -13.65 -4.60 2.31
C ASP A 77 -12.46 -3.69 2.59
N SER A 78 -11.82 -3.23 1.52
CA SER A 78 -10.84 -2.15 1.64
C SER A 78 -11.53 -0.81 1.98
N VAL A 79 -10.76 0.11 2.53
CA VAL A 79 -11.20 1.48 2.76
C VAL A 79 -11.55 2.17 1.43
N GLY A 80 -10.76 1.96 0.37
CA GLY A 80 -11.02 2.60 -0.92
C GLY A 80 -12.32 2.10 -1.57
N GLU A 81 -12.62 0.81 -1.49
CA GLU A 81 -13.91 0.27 -1.94
C GLU A 81 -15.06 0.85 -1.10
N CYS A 82 -14.87 1.01 0.20
CA CYS A 82 -15.85 1.62 1.09
C CYS A 82 -16.13 3.08 0.68
N PHE A 83 -15.08 3.87 0.39
CA PHE A 83 -15.22 5.23 -0.14
C PHE A 83 -16.00 5.27 -1.46
N ASP A 84 -15.64 4.44 -2.43
CA ASP A 84 -16.33 4.40 -3.72
C ASP A 84 -17.80 3.95 -3.58
N LYS A 85 -18.08 2.99 -2.69
CA LYS A 85 -19.44 2.55 -2.45
C LYS A 85 -20.28 3.63 -1.79
N VAL A 86 -19.75 4.33 -0.79
CA VAL A 86 -20.47 5.41 -0.10
C VAL A 86 -20.64 6.63 -1.01
N ALA A 87 -19.67 6.94 -1.86
CA ALA A 87 -19.83 7.96 -2.91
C ALA A 87 -21.07 7.66 -3.77
N ARG A 88 -21.20 6.43 -4.27
CA ARG A 88 -22.37 6.02 -5.04
C ARG A 88 -23.68 6.09 -4.24
N LEU A 89 -23.66 5.78 -2.95
CA LEU A 89 -24.86 5.89 -2.09
C LEU A 89 -25.29 7.35 -1.87
N LEU A 90 -24.37 8.31 -1.98
CA LEU A 90 -24.64 9.73 -1.87
C LEU A 90 -24.92 10.40 -3.24
N ASP A 91 -25.20 9.60 -4.27
CA ASP A 91 -25.41 10.01 -5.66
C ASP A 91 -24.19 10.70 -6.31
N ILE A 92 -22.98 10.31 -5.91
CA ILE A 92 -21.74 10.68 -6.59
C ILE A 92 -21.38 9.55 -7.55
N HIS A 93 -21.36 9.84 -8.86
CA HIS A 93 -21.13 8.85 -9.91
C HIS A 93 -19.74 8.92 -10.55
N ASP A 94 -18.94 9.93 -10.23
CA ASP A 94 -17.54 10.05 -10.65
C ASP A 94 -16.71 8.83 -10.20
N VAL A 95 -15.75 8.43 -11.04
CA VAL A 95 -14.82 7.34 -10.77
C VAL A 95 -13.39 7.85 -10.96
N PRO A 96 -12.53 7.80 -9.93
CA PRO A 96 -12.78 7.30 -8.58
C PRO A 96 -13.68 8.23 -7.75
N GLY A 97 -14.52 7.66 -6.88
CA GLY A 97 -15.48 8.43 -6.07
C GLY A 97 -14.87 9.03 -4.82
N GLY A 98 -13.80 8.41 -4.29
CA GLY A 98 -13.09 8.86 -3.09
C GLY A 98 -12.71 10.36 -3.06
N PRO A 99 -12.03 10.92 -4.09
CA PRO A 99 -11.66 12.33 -4.12
C PRO A 99 -12.85 13.30 -4.11
N VAL A 100 -13.95 12.94 -4.78
CA VAL A 100 -15.17 13.76 -4.81
C VAL A 100 -15.89 13.69 -3.45
N LEU A 101 -15.93 12.51 -2.83
CA LEU A 101 -16.45 12.34 -1.48
C LEU A 101 -15.64 13.12 -0.45
N GLU A 102 -14.32 13.18 -0.58
CA GLU A 102 -13.46 14.02 0.26
C GLU A 102 -13.80 15.51 0.13
N LYS A 103 -13.97 15.99 -1.10
CA LYS A 103 -14.38 17.38 -1.34
C LYS A 103 -15.74 17.68 -0.72
N LEU A 104 -16.69 16.77 -0.83
CA LEU A 104 -18.01 16.90 -0.18
C LEU A 104 -17.89 16.88 1.36
N ALA A 105 -17.07 15.98 1.91
CA ALA A 105 -16.79 15.88 3.35
C ALA A 105 -16.20 17.17 3.93
N SER A 106 -15.39 17.91 3.17
CA SER A 106 -14.81 19.19 3.62
C SER A 106 -15.84 20.29 3.92
N GLN A 107 -17.08 20.12 3.43
CA GLN A 107 -18.18 21.07 3.60
C GLN A 107 -19.12 20.71 4.76
N GLY A 108 -18.91 19.55 5.39
CA GLY A 108 -19.77 19.02 6.45
C GLY A 108 -19.13 19.03 7.83
N ASN A 109 -19.94 18.77 8.85
CA ASN A 109 -19.49 18.57 10.22
C ASN A 109 -19.21 17.07 10.47
N PRO A 110 -17.95 16.67 10.74
CA PRO A 110 -17.58 15.28 10.94
C PRO A 110 -18.15 14.65 12.24
N ARG A 111 -18.81 15.45 13.08
CA ARG A 111 -19.46 14.99 14.33
C ARG A 111 -20.99 14.92 14.23
N ALA A 112 -21.59 15.37 13.13
CA ALA A 112 -23.04 15.54 13.00
C ALA A 112 -23.84 14.26 13.26
N CYS A 113 -23.43 13.14 12.67
CA CYS A 113 -24.14 11.84 12.78
C CYS A 113 -23.24 10.74 13.35
N LEU A 114 -22.20 11.09 14.13
CA LEU A 114 -21.18 10.13 14.56
C LEU A 114 -21.74 8.97 15.39
N ARG A 115 -22.81 9.20 16.14
CA ARG A 115 -23.49 8.18 16.96
C ARG A 115 -24.27 7.15 16.14
N GLU A 116 -24.67 7.50 14.92
CA GLU A 116 -25.47 6.64 14.03
C GLU A 116 -24.58 5.66 13.25
N LEU A 117 -23.30 6.01 13.04
CA LEU A 117 -22.36 5.16 12.30
C LEU A 117 -21.69 4.13 13.20
N ALA A 118 -21.58 2.91 12.68
CA ALA A 118 -20.86 1.84 13.33
C ALA A 118 -19.39 2.24 13.58
N LYS A 119 -18.86 1.95 14.77
CA LYS A 119 -17.41 1.94 14.97
C LYS A 119 -16.88 0.56 14.54
N PRO A 120 -15.99 0.47 13.53
CA PRO A 120 -15.46 -0.82 13.08
C PRO A 120 -14.87 -1.65 14.22
N LEU A 121 -15.13 -2.96 14.20
CA LEU A 121 -14.69 -3.94 15.20
C LEU A 121 -15.06 -3.63 16.67
N ALA A 122 -15.82 -2.57 16.97
CA ALA A 122 -16.11 -2.21 18.37
C ALA A 122 -16.99 -3.23 19.10
N LYS A 123 -17.85 -3.94 18.35
CA LYS A 123 -18.78 -4.96 18.89
C LYS A 123 -18.24 -6.39 18.76
N THR A 124 -17.03 -6.60 18.25
CA THR A 124 -16.46 -7.94 18.16
C THR A 124 -16.20 -8.51 19.56
N ARG A 125 -16.47 -9.81 19.74
CA ARG A 125 -16.13 -10.56 20.97
C ARG A 125 -14.70 -11.12 20.93
N ASP A 126 -14.10 -11.14 19.76
CA ASP A 126 -12.73 -11.58 19.55
C ASP A 126 -11.75 -10.50 20.04
N LEU A 127 -11.12 -10.74 21.18
CA LEU A 127 -10.19 -9.81 21.79
C LEU A 127 -8.90 -9.65 20.98
N GLU A 128 -8.48 -10.67 20.24
CA GLU A 128 -7.30 -10.61 19.38
C GLU A 128 -7.58 -9.68 18.19
N LEU A 129 -8.72 -9.82 17.52
CA LEU A 129 -9.15 -8.89 16.49
C LEU A 129 -9.40 -7.47 17.03
N LYS A 130 -9.96 -7.38 18.25
CA LYS A 130 -10.24 -6.09 18.88
C LYS A 130 -8.95 -5.33 19.16
N ASN A 131 -7.90 -6.00 19.61
CA ASN A 131 -6.61 -5.41 19.97
C ASN A 131 -5.54 -5.54 18.88
N GLY A 132 -5.84 -6.17 17.76
CA GLY A 132 -4.93 -6.38 16.64
C GLY A 132 -4.86 -5.23 15.64
N CYS A 133 -4.11 -5.47 14.56
CA CYS A 133 -3.85 -4.51 13.50
C CYS A 133 -4.74 -4.68 12.26
N ASP A 134 -5.68 -5.63 12.28
CA ASP A 134 -6.54 -5.92 11.13
C ASP A 134 -7.61 -4.86 10.90
N PHE A 135 -7.99 -4.71 9.63
CA PHE A 135 -8.92 -3.68 9.16
C PHE A 135 -10.29 -4.29 8.81
N SER A 136 -11.37 -3.53 9.03
CA SER A 136 -12.73 -3.91 8.62
C SER A 136 -13.52 -2.63 8.35
N PHE A 137 -14.24 -2.59 7.24
CA PHE A 137 -15.03 -1.45 6.81
C PHE A 137 -16.43 -1.83 6.35
N ALA A 138 -16.76 -3.13 6.23
CA ALA A 138 -18.06 -3.60 5.77
C ALA A 138 -19.24 -3.04 6.59
N GLY A 139 -19.11 -2.99 7.91
CA GLY A 139 -20.15 -2.48 8.81
C GLY A 139 -20.51 -1.00 8.57
N LEU A 140 -19.55 -0.19 8.09
CA LEU A 140 -19.78 1.21 7.79
C LEU A 140 -20.73 1.40 6.60
N LYS A 141 -20.57 0.59 5.53
CA LYS A 141 -21.46 0.63 4.35
C LYS A 141 -22.92 0.43 4.74
N THR A 142 -23.19 -0.53 5.61
CA THR A 142 -24.54 -0.83 6.09
C THR A 142 -25.10 0.31 6.93
N SER A 143 -24.33 0.84 7.89
CA SER A 143 -24.78 1.98 8.70
C SER A 143 -24.99 3.26 7.88
N MET A 144 -24.18 3.48 6.84
CA MET A 144 -24.36 4.63 5.93
C MET A 144 -25.66 4.52 5.14
N ARG A 145 -26.00 3.32 4.62
CA ARG A 145 -27.26 3.11 3.92
C ARG A 145 -28.46 3.46 4.81
N GLN A 146 -28.47 2.94 6.04
CA GLN A 146 -29.54 3.22 7.00
C GLN A 146 -29.63 4.71 7.36
N LEU A 147 -28.47 5.37 7.50
CA LEU A 147 -28.41 6.80 7.78
C LEU A 147 -29.01 7.64 6.63
N ILE A 148 -28.73 7.28 5.38
CA ILE A 148 -29.25 7.94 4.18
C ILE A 148 -30.77 7.73 4.07
N GLU A 149 -31.25 6.49 4.26
CA GLU A 149 -32.69 6.17 4.26
C GLU A 149 -33.47 6.93 5.33
N GLY A 150 -32.81 7.22 6.47
CA GLY A 150 -33.40 8.04 7.53
C GLY A 150 -33.62 9.51 7.16
N GLY A 151 -32.91 10.05 6.17
CA GLY A 151 -33.13 11.39 5.61
C GLY A 151 -32.91 12.57 6.57
N LYS A 152 -32.22 12.37 7.71
CA LYS A 152 -32.09 13.38 8.79
C LYS A 152 -30.93 14.35 8.62
N TYR A 153 -29.91 13.99 7.84
CA TYR A 153 -28.64 14.70 7.76
C TYR A 153 -28.33 15.12 6.34
N SER A 154 -27.59 16.22 6.19
CA SER A 154 -27.13 16.67 4.88
C SER A 154 -26.09 15.71 4.29
N LYS A 155 -25.98 15.63 2.96
CA LYS A 155 -24.94 14.81 2.30
C LYS A 155 -23.51 15.20 2.72
N PRO A 156 -23.15 16.50 2.83
CA PRO A 156 -21.86 16.91 3.40
C PRO A 156 -21.59 16.35 4.80
N ASP A 157 -22.55 16.45 5.72
CA ASP A 157 -22.39 15.95 7.09
C ASP A 157 -22.21 14.42 7.15
N MET A 158 -22.97 13.71 6.32
CA MET A 158 -22.85 12.26 6.17
C MET A 158 -21.47 11.88 5.61
N ALA A 159 -20.99 12.56 4.57
CA ALA A 159 -19.67 12.34 3.99
C ALA A 159 -18.54 12.65 4.99
N ALA A 160 -18.64 13.76 5.72
CA ALA A 160 -17.67 14.17 6.73
C ALA A 160 -17.58 13.17 7.88
N THR A 161 -18.73 12.73 8.40
CA THR A 161 -18.78 11.76 9.49
C THR A 161 -18.29 10.37 9.04
N PHE A 162 -18.63 9.96 7.82
CA PHE A 162 -18.12 8.73 7.22
C PHE A 162 -16.59 8.74 7.09
N GLN A 163 -16.04 9.79 6.47
CA GLN A 163 -14.59 9.95 6.31
C GLN A 163 -13.90 9.92 7.68
N LYS A 164 -14.46 10.62 8.68
CA LYS A 164 -13.96 10.58 10.05
C LYS A 164 -13.90 9.15 10.60
N ARG A 165 -14.97 8.35 10.46
CA ARG A 165 -14.99 6.96 10.95
C ARG A 165 -13.95 6.07 10.27
N CYS A 166 -13.76 6.22 8.96
CA CYS A 166 -12.72 5.50 8.24
C CYS A 166 -11.33 5.88 8.73
N VAL A 167 -11.05 7.18 8.85
CA VAL A 167 -9.75 7.71 9.28
C VAL A 167 -9.45 7.33 10.73
N ASP A 168 -10.40 7.49 11.65
CA ASP A 168 -10.25 7.08 13.05
C ASP A 168 -9.85 5.60 13.17
N HIS A 169 -10.47 4.72 12.36
CA HIS A 169 -10.12 3.29 12.33
C HIS A 169 -8.75 3.04 11.72
N LEU A 170 -8.39 3.73 10.63
CA LEU A 170 -7.04 3.63 10.05
C LEU A 170 -5.97 4.04 11.06
N VAL A 171 -6.14 5.16 11.76
CA VAL A 171 -5.21 5.66 12.78
C VAL A 171 -5.10 4.67 13.94
N GLU A 172 -6.22 4.15 14.45
CA GLU A 172 -6.25 3.16 15.52
C GLU A 172 -5.42 1.91 15.17
N ARG A 173 -5.58 1.39 13.95
CA ARG A 173 -4.86 0.19 13.49
C ARG A 173 -3.41 0.46 13.11
N ALA A 174 -3.13 1.60 12.50
CA ALA A 174 -1.77 2.03 12.19
C ALA A 174 -0.93 2.23 13.46
N GLY A 175 -1.51 2.85 14.51
CA GLY A 175 -0.84 3.04 15.79
C GLY A 175 -0.42 1.72 16.43
N ARG A 176 -1.31 0.71 16.41
CA ARG A 176 -1.01 -0.64 16.90
C ARG A 176 0.03 -1.35 16.05
N ALA A 177 -0.04 -1.19 14.73
CA ALA A 177 0.95 -1.79 13.85
C ALA A 177 2.33 -1.20 14.09
N ILE A 178 2.43 0.11 14.38
CA ILE A 178 3.69 0.76 14.79
C ILE A 178 4.19 0.13 16.09
N ASP A 179 3.35 0.02 17.12
CA ASP A 179 3.74 -0.57 18.40
C ASP A 179 4.22 -2.02 18.23
N TRP A 180 3.48 -2.85 17.49
CA TRP A 180 3.87 -4.23 17.19
C TRP A 180 5.16 -4.33 16.39
N ALA A 181 5.36 -3.41 15.46
CA ALA A 181 6.58 -3.38 14.67
C ALA A 181 7.79 -3.01 15.54
N MET A 182 7.63 -2.04 16.46
CA MET A 182 8.67 -1.66 17.42
C MET A 182 9.03 -2.80 18.36
N ASP A 183 8.06 -3.63 18.77
CA ASP A 183 8.31 -4.85 19.55
C ASP A 183 9.16 -5.87 18.78
N LEU A 184 8.98 -5.95 17.46
CA LEU A 184 9.73 -6.86 16.58
C LEU A 184 11.10 -6.30 16.16
N ASP A 185 11.19 -4.98 16.03
CA ASP A 185 12.38 -4.26 15.57
C ASP A 185 12.38 -2.80 16.10
N GLY A 186 13.21 -2.53 17.11
CA GLY A 186 13.31 -1.20 17.73
C GLY A 186 14.01 -0.14 16.87
N GLY A 187 14.49 -0.49 15.67
CA GLY A 187 15.18 0.43 14.77
C GLY A 187 14.28 1.36 13.95
N ILE A 188 12.95 1.20 14.08
CA ILE A 188 11.95 1.89 13.24
C ILE A 188 11.91 3.39 13.56
N LYS A 189 12.09 4.21 12.53
CA LYS A 189 12.03 5.69 12.60
C LYS A 189 11.06 6.31 11.60
N ASP A 190 10.59 5.53 10.65
CA ASP A 190 9.81 6.00 9.51
C ASP A 190 8.46 5.26 9.41
N LEU A 191 7.41 6.03 9.14
CA LEU A 191 6.10 5.55 8.75
C LEU A 191 5.85 5.94 7.29
N VAL A 192 5.59 4.95 6.44
CA VAL A 192 5.21 5.14 5.04
C VAL A 192 3.70 4.96 4.89
N VAL A 193 3.03 5.87 4.18
CA VAL A 193 1.61 5.71 3.81
C VAL A 193 1.47 5.79 2.29
N ALA A 194 1.04 4.69 1.67
CA ALA A 194 1.01 4.53 0.23
C ALA A 194 -0.29 3.90 -0.27
N GLY A 195 -0.53 3.96 -1.59
CA GLY A 195 -1.76 3.55 -2.23
C GLY A 195 -2.73 4.70 -2.51
N GLY A 196 -3.76 4.46 -3.33
CA GLY A 196 -4.64 5.52 -3.84
C GLY A 196 -5.35 6.34 -2.76
N VAL A 197 -5.70 5.74 -1.62
CA VAL A 197 -6.36 6.45 -0.52
C VAL A 197 -5.38 7.29 0.29
N ALA A 198 -4.07 7.04 0.18
CA ALA A 198 -3.03 7.92 0.72
C ALA A 198 -3.02 9.30 0.05
N ALA A 199 -3.71 9.49 -1.08
CA ALA A 199 -3.90 10.82 -1.68
C ALA A 199 -4.86 11.72 -0.87
N ASN A 200 -5.69 11.13 0.00
CA ASN A 200 -6.65 11.85 0.81
C ASN A 200 -5.94 12.70 1.87
N MET A 201 -6.22 14.00 1.90
CA MET A 201 -5.56 14.95 2.79
C MET A 201 -5.94 14.73 4.25
N THR A 202 -7.17 14.34 4.55
CA THR A 202 -7.59 14.00 5.92
C THR A 202 -6.83 12.77 6.44
N VAL A 203 -6.63 11.75 5.60
CA VAL A 203 -5.78 10.58 5.92
C VAL A 203 -4.34 11.01 6.15
N ARG A 204 -3.75 11.80 5.24
CA ARG A 204 -2.36 12.28 5.37
C ARG A 204 -2.14 13.06 6.67
N SER A 205 -3.00 14.03 6.96
CA SER A 205 -2.89 14.86 8.17
C SER A 205 -3.02 14.02 9.43
N SER A 206 -3.96 13.07 9.47
CA SER A 206 -4.15 12.21 10.65
C SER A 206 -2.99 11.23 10.85
N MET A 207 -2.39 10.73 9.76
CA MET A 207 -1.18 9.91 9.84
C MET A 207 0.05 10.73 10.25
N GLN A 208 0.09 12.02 9.90
CA GLN A 208 1.17 12.91 10.30
C GLN A 208 1.14 13.18 11.81
N GLU A 209 -0.07 13.37 12.35
CA GLU A 209 -0.29 13.50 13.80
C GLU A 209 0.11 12.22 14.53
N LEU A 210 -0.33 11.05 14.04
CA LEU A 210 0.05 9.75 14.60
C LEU A 210 1.57 9.52 14.55
N ALA A 211 2.22 9.81 13.41
CA ALA A 211 3.67 9.67 13.28
C ALA A 211 4.40 10.55 14.31
N LYS A 212 3.96 11.81 14.47
CA LYS A 212 4.51 12.73 15.47
C LYS A 212 4.33 12.21 16.89
N GLU A 213 3.15 11.69 17.22
CA GLU A 213 2.86 11.08 18.54
C GLU A 213 3.80 9.90 18.83
N LYS A 214 4.10 9.08 17.82
CA LYS A 214 4.99 7.91 17.92
C LYS A 214 6.47 8.23 17.73
N GLY A 215 6.83 9.51 17.54
CA GLY A 215 8.23 9.93 17.31
C GLY A 215 8.82 9.47 15.97
N LEU A 216 7.96 9.23 14.97
CA LEU A 216 8.34 8.79 13.63
C LEU A 216 8.25 9.93 12.60
N THR A 217 8.98 9.77 11.49
CA THR A 217 8.82 10.63 10.31
C THR A 217 7.79 10.02 9.36
N LEU A 218 6.79 10.79 8.95
CA LEU A 218 5.82 10.35 7.93
C LEU A 218 6.37 10.58 6.53
N HIS A 219 6.23 9.56 5.68
CA HIS A 219 6.55 9.61 4.26
C HIS A 219 5.33 9.22 3.43
N CYS A 220 4.89 10.15 2.57
CA CYS A 220 3.82 9.92 1.61
C CYS A 220 4.35 10.21 0.20
N PRO A 221 4.10 9.36 -0.80
CA PRO A 221 4.49 9.70 -2.16
C PRO A 221 3.70 10.92 -2.66
N PRO A 222 4.22 11.68 -3.64
CA PRO A 222 3.44 12.67 -4.36
C PRO A 222 2.13 12.05 -4.87
N THR A 223 1.02 12.80 -4.86
CA THR A 223 -0.32 12.27 -5.20
C THR A 223 -0.36 11.51 -6.54
N ARG A 224 0.39 11.99 -7.55
CA ARG A 224 0.52 11.34 -8.87
C ARG A 224 1.16 9.94 -8.84
N LEU A 225 1.83 9.58 -7.76
CA LEU A 225 2.49 8.29 -7.55
C LEU A 225 1.74 7.39 -6.55
N CYS A 226 0.66 7.87 -5.93
CA CYS A 226 -0.16 7.08 -4.99
C CYS A 226 -1.00 6.01 -5.69
N THR A 227 -1.48 6.28 -6.91
CA THR A 227 -2.27 5.33 -7.71
C THR A 227 -1.37 4.43 -8.55
N ASP A 228 -1.90 3.32 -9.05
CA ASP A 228 -1.16 2.39 -9.90
C ASP A 228 -0.54 3.10 -11.12
N ASN A 229 0.77 3.00 -11.26
CA ASN A 229 1.51 3.62 -12.37
C ASN A 229 2.78 2.81 -12.71
N GLY A 230 3.36 3.05 -13.89
CA GLY A 230 4.60 2.37 -14.29
C GLY A 230 5.85 2.83 -13.52
N THR A 231 5.84 4.03 -12.95
CA THR A 231 7.00 4.62 -12.25
C THR A 231 7.29 3.86 -10.96
N MET A 232 6.27 3.48 -10.18
CA MET A 232 6.47 2.69 -8.95
C MET A 232 7.10 1.32 -9.25
N VAL A 233 6.68 0.69 -10.36
CA VAL A 233 7.20 -0.61 -10.80
C VAL A 233 8.65 -0.47 -11.24
N ALA A 234 8.95 0.55 -12.05
CA ALA A 234 10.31 0.84 -12.51
C ALA A 234 11.24 1.19 -11.34
N TRP A 235 10.79 1.99 -10.38
CA TRP A 235 11.60 2.35 -9.21
C TRP A 235 11.91 1.14 -8.33
N ASN A 236 10.92 0.28 -8.07
CA ASN A 236 11.14 -0.97 -7.37
C ASN A 236 12.18 -1.85 -8.09
N ALA A 237 12.09 -1.94 -9.42
CA ALA A 237 13.08 -2.65 -10.22
C ALA A 237 14.49 -2.03 -10.14
N ILE A 238 14.61 -0.70 -10.10
CA ILE A 238 15.89 0.00 -9.92
C ILE A 238 16.51 -0.32 -8.56
N GLU A 239 15.73 -0.34 -7.47
CA GLU A 239 16.25 -0.72 -6.15
C GLU A 239 16.70 -2.18 -6.10
N HIS A 240 15.98 -3.08 -6.76
CA HIS A 240 16.39 -4.48 -6.93
C HIS A 240 17.69 -4.60 -7.74
N LEU A 241 17.80 -3.91 -8.88
CA LEU A 241 19.00 -3.91 -9.72
C LEU A 241 20.24 -3.45 -8.95
N LYS A 242 20.13 -2.36 -8.18
CA LYS A 242 21.23 -1.86 -7.33
C LYS A 242 21.72 -2.87 -6.29
N LYS A 243 20.89 -3.86 -5.94
CA LYS A 243 21.20 -4.96 -5.02
C LYS A 243 21.57 -6.26 -5.74
N GLY A 244 21.74 -6.24 -7.07
CA GLY A 244 22.02 -7.45 -7.85
C GLY A 244 20.83 -8.41 -7.98
N LEU A 245 19.63 -8.01 -7.56
CA LEU A 245 18.43 -8.86 -7.55
C LEU A 245 17.70 -8.85 -8.89
N TYR A 246 18.32 -9.40 -9.93
CA TYR A 246 17.75 -9.50 -11.27
C TYR A 246 18.07 -10.84 -11.93
N GLU A 247 17.35 -11.15 -13.01
CA GLU A 247 17.61 -12.32 -13.84
C GLU A 247 17.90 -11.85 -15.28
N ARG A 248 18.69 -12.61 -16.05
CA ARG A 248 18.78 -12.38 -17.50
C ARG A 248 17.52 -12.89 -18.17
N ALA A 249 16.98 -12.14 -19.13
CA ALA A 249 15.87 -12.62 -19.92
C ALA A 249 16.26 -13.91 -20.69
N PRO A 250 15.31 -14.83 -20.90
CA PRO A 250 15.58 -16.01 -21.71
C PRO A 250 15.91 -15.59 -23.15
N CYS A 251 16.84 -16.31 -23.78
CA CYS A 251 17.14 -16.10 -25.20
C CYS A 251 15.88 -16.41 -26.03
N ALA A 252 15.70 -15.73 -27.16
CA ALA A 252 14.45 -15.73 -27.97
C ALA A 252 13.94 -17.12 -28.41
N ALA A 253 14.74 -18.19 -28.23
CA ALA A 253 14.38 -19.58 -28.52
C ALA A 253 13.54 -20.27 -27.42
N GLU A 254 13.47 -19.73 -26.20
CA GLU A 254 12.66 -20.30 -25.10
C GLU A 254 11.32 -19.56 -24.95
N SER A 255 10.23 -20.29 -24.70
CA SER A 255 8.91 -19.65 -24.57
C SER A 255 8.86 -18.76 -23.32
N ALA A 256 8.51 -17.49 -23.51
CA ALA A 256 8.36 -16.48 -22.45
C ALA A 256 7.49 -16.95 -21.26
N GLU A 257 6.53 -17.83 -21.52
CA GLU A 257 5.60 -18.40 -20.54
C GLU A 257 6.28 -19.35 -19.54
N LYS A 258 7.44 -19.93 -19.87
CA LYS A 258 8.20 -20.79 -18.94
C LYS A 258 9.08 -20.01 -17.96
N PHE A 259 9.33 -18.73 -18.21
CA PHE A 259 10.32 -17.95 -17.45
C PHE A 259 9.72 -17.19 -16.27
N VAL A 260 8.52 -16.62 -16.43
CA VAL A 260 7.83 -15.88 -15.36
C VAL A 260 6.45 -16.46 -15.12
N GLU A 261 6.28 -17.15 -13.99
CA GLU A 261 4.97 -17.51 -13.48
C GLU A 261 4.24 -16.23 -13.03
N VAL A 262 3.19 -15.84 -13.76
CA VAL A 262 2.32 -14.75 -13.33
C VAL A 262 1.47 -15.26 -12.18
N ARG A 263 1.62 -14.64 -11.00
CA ARG A 263 0.86 -14.98 -9.80
C ARG A 263 -0.17 -13.90 -9.53
N PRO A 264 -1.47 -14.13 -9.82
CA PRO A 264 -2.52 -13.16 -9.50
C PRO A 264 -2.59 -12.85 -8.00
N ARG A 265 -2.23 -13.83 -7.17
CA ARG A 265 -2.16 -13.72 -5.71
C ARG A 265 -0.73 -14.05 -5.26
N TRP A 266 0.17 -13.10 -5.45
CA TRP A 266 1.54 -13.20 -4.95
C TRP A 266 1.55 -12.71 -3.50
N PRO A 267 1.90 -13.55 -2.50
CA PRO A 267 2.08 -13.07 -1.13
C PRO A 267 3.27 -12.12 -1.03
N LEU A 268 3.07 -10.98 -0.36
CA LEU A 268 4.12 -9.97 -0.12
C LEU A 268 5.22 -10.49 0.82
N GLY A 269 4.83 -11.26 1.84
CA GLY A 269 5.71 -11.82 2.85
C GLY A 269 4.94 -12.66 3.87
N PRO A 270 5.62 -13.23 4.87
CA PRO A 270 4.95 -13.91 5.99
C PRO A 270 4.03 -12.96 6.77
N ARG A 271 3.06 -13.54 7.46
CA ARG A 271 2.22 -12.84 8.45
C ARG A 271 2.78 -13.07 9.84
N ASP A 272 2.71 -12.05 10.68
CA ASP A 272 2.89 -12.22 12.12
C ASP A 272 1.75 -13.07 12.68
N ASP A 273 2.02 -13.95 13.64
CA ASP A 273 1.02 -14.89 14.21
C ASP A 273 -0.19 -14.18 14.85
N ARG A 274 -0.02 -12.90 15.24
CA ARG A 274 -1.09 -12.06 15.79
C ARG A 274 -2.02 -11.49 14.70
N CYS A 275 -1.62 -11.51 13.43
CA CYS A 275 -2.44 -11.07 12.29
C CYS A 275 -3.51 -12.12 11.94
N LYS A 276 -4.79 -11.76 12.02
CA LYS A 276 -5.92 -12.66 11.70
C LYS A 276 -6.55 -12.36 10.34
N GLY A 277 -6.29 -11.17 9.79
CA GLY A 277 -6.66 -10.81 8.43
C GLY A 277 -6.11 -11.83 7.45
N ARG A 278 -6.95 -12.26 6.51
CA ARG A 278 -6.54 -13.17 5.44
C ARG A 278 -6.60 -12.41 4.13
N ASP A 279 -5.48 -12.40 3.40
CA ASP A 279 -5.60 -12.19 1.96
C ASP A 279 -6.23 -13.46 1.39
N ASN A 280 -7.01 -13.33 0.32
CA ASN A 280 -7.55 -14.47 -0.43
C ASN A 280 -6.45 -15.38 -1.06
N ALA A 281 -5.17 -15.24 -0.70
CA ALA A 281 -3.99 -15.82 -1.35
C ALA A 281 -3.55 -17.20 -0.82
N GLU A 282 -4.26 -17.84 0.13
CA GLU A 282 -3.85 -19.11 0.74
C GLU A 282 -4.03 -20.38 -0.14
N GLY A 283 -3.97 -20.24 -1.46
CA GLY A 283 -4.03 -21.36 -2.40
C GLY A 283 -2.93 -21.31 -3.45
N GLY A 284 -1.70 -21.72 -3.12
CA GLY A 284 -0.61 -21.74 -4.10
C GLY A 284 0.59 -22.59 -3.67
N ARG A 285 1.16 -23.36 -4.61
CA ARG A 285 2.34 -24.24 -4.43
C ARG A 285 3.56 -23.48 -3.91
N LYS A 286 4.45 -24.20 -3.21
CA LYS A 286 5.74 -23.72 -2.67
C LYS A 286 6.51 -22.89 -3.71
N ALA A 287 6.89 -21.68 -3.33
CA ALA A 287 7.65 -20.74 -4.16
C ALA A 287 9.04 -21.29 -4.53
N ARG A 288 9.54 -20.97 -5.73
CA ARG A 288 11.00 -20.90 -5.95
C ARG A 288 11.54 -19.80 -5.04
N LYS A 289 12.57 -20.10 -4.24
CA LYS A 289 13.21 -19.12 -3.35
C LYS A 289 13.71 -17.93 -4.19
N ARG A 290 13.47 -16.70 -3.72
CA ARG A 290 14.17 -15.52 -4.26
C ARG A 290 15.68 -15.78 -4.15
N PRO A 291 16.50 -15.37 -5.14
CA PRO A 291 17.94 -15.38 -4.97
C PRO A 291 18.30 -14.60 -3.70
N GLN A 292 19.22 -15.14 -2.90
CA GLN A 292 19.75 -14.46 -1.72
C GLN A 292 20.50 -13.20 -2.17
N PRO A 293 20.50 -12.12 -1.37
CA PRO A 293 21.28 -10.93 -1.69
C PRO A 293 22.77 -11.27 -1.65
N GLU A 294 23.41 -11.39 -2.81
CA GLU A 294 24.87 -11.40 -2.97
C GLU A 294 25.32 -10.01 -3.43
N GLU A 295 26.50 -9.56 -3.00
CA GLU A 295 27.07 -8.32 -3.51
C GLU A 295 27.26 -8.43 -5.03
N PRO A 296 26.76 -7.47 -5.83
CA PRO A 296 26.87 -7.54 -7.28
C PRO A 296 28.35 -7.54 -7.71
N SER A 297 28.71 -8.46 -8.61
CA SER A 297 30.06 -8.55 -9.16
C SER A 297 30.45 -7.25 -9.90
N GLU A 298 31.74 -7.02 -10.13
CA GLU A 298 32.20 -5.84 -10.89
C GLU A 298 31.55 -5.74 -12.28
N GLU A 299 31.30 -6.88 -12.93
CA GLU A 299 30.62 -6.94 -14.22
C GLU A 299 29.15 -6.52 -14.09
N GLN A 300 28.46 -6.99 -13.05
CA GLN A 300 27.07 -6.57 -12.76
C GLN A 300 27.01 -5.08 -12.42
N LEU A 301 27.98 -4.55 -11.66
CA LEU A 301 28.08 -3.12 -11.37
C LEU A 301 28.32 -2.28 -12.63
N ARG A 302 29.15 -2.75 -13.56
CA ARG A 302 29.35 -2.09 -14.87
C ARG A 302 28.07 -2.09 -15.69
N GLU A 303 27.33 -3.19 -15.70
CA GLU A 303 26.07 -3.30 -16.42
C GLU A 303 24.97 -2.41 -15.81
N ILE A 304 24.86 -2.38 -14.47
CA ILE A 304 23.96 -1.46 -13.76
C ILE A 304 24.29 0.00 -14.10
N LYS A 305 25.58 0.36 -14.14
CA LYS A 305 26.02 1.71 -14.55
C LYS A 305 25.71 2.01 -16.01
N ARG A 306 25.88 1.04 -16.92
CA ARG A 306 25.55 1.17 -18.34
C ARG A 306 24.06 1.43 -18.54
N VAL A 307 23.22 0.58 -17.96
CA VAL A 307 21.75 0.70 -18.02
C VAL A 307 21.29 2.01 -17.37
N ALA A 308 21.83 2.38 -16.21
CA ALA A 308 21.48 3.64 -15.55
C ALA A 308 21.84 4.89 -16.39
N ALA A 309 22.96 4.84 -17.12
CA ALA A 309 23.40 5.91 -18.02
C ALA A 309 22.52 6.01 -19.29
N GLU A 310 22.11 4.87 -19.86
CA GLU A 310 21.24 4.82 -21.04
C GLU A 310 19.79 5.26 -20.72
N VAL A 311 19.28 4.96 -19.53
CA VAL A 311 17.89 5.23 -19.14
C VAL A 311 17.67 6.71 -18.73
N ARG A 312 18.71 7.54 -18.61
CA ARG A 312 18.62 8.92 -18.07
C ARG A 312 17.70 8.99 -16.85
N ILE A 313 18.05 8.26 -15.79
CA ILE A 313 17.47 8.51 -14.46
C ILE A 313 18.10 9.82 -13.95
N SER A 314 17.57 10.96 -14.41
CA SER A 314 17.79 12.29 -13.82
C SER A 314 16.83 12.52 -12.67
#